data_AF-A0A3N4JC46-F1
#
_entry.id   AF-A0A3N4JC46-F1
#
_cell.length_a   1.000
_cell.length_b   1.000
_cell.length_c   1.000
_cell.angle_alpha   90.00
_cell.angle_beta   90.00
_cell.angle_gamma   90.00
#
_symmetry.space_group_name_H-M   'P 1'
#
loop_
_entity.id
_entity.type
_entity.pdbx_description
1 polymer ?
#
loop_
_entity_poly.entity_id
_entity_poly.type
_entity_poly.pdbx_seq_one_letter_code
_entity_poly.pdbx_strand_id
1 'polypeptide(L)'
;MTAKPPFIPPPHFTLHPTNLPLPPTTPPPKMKILTTNYLTCALRACKSHPSSFPLHFRDAELQQDSLPFNAAFIANILPRIDWPALLTTATELGFTGLPAEKPDLLATAEMEADEGVGRELHRILLETQVVEGKLVCGNCGHEYAIHQGIANFLLPGHLV
;
A
#
# COMPACT_ATOMS: atom_id res chain seq x y z
N MET A 1 19.11 -72.63 -36.43
CA MET A 1 19.50 -72.12 -35.10
C MET A 1 20.05 -70.72 -35.27
N THR A 2 19.20 -69.70 -35.26
CA THR A 2 19.61 -68.30 -35.43
C THR A 2 19.30 -67.57 -34.12
N ALA A 3 20.36 -67.20 -33.39
CA ALA A 3 20.25 -66.48 -32.13
C ALA A 3 19.77 -65.04 -32.40
N LYS A 4 18.69 -64.63 -31.73
CA LYS A 4 18.15 -63.27 -31.80
C LYS A 4 19.06 -62.33 -31.00
N PRO A 5 19.48 -61.18 -31.55
CA PRO A 5 20.39 -60.26 -30.87
C PRO A 5 19.71 -59.59 -29.65
N PRO A 6 20.49 -59.20 -28.62
CA PRO A 6 19.97 -58.63 -27.40
C PRO A 6 19.42 -57.22 -27.63
N PHE A 7 18.29 -56.92 -27.00
CA PHE A 7 17.62 -55.63 -27.05
C PHE A 7 18.30 -54.65 -26.08
N ILE A 8 18.83 -53.54 -26.59
CA ILE A 8 19.43 -52.47 -25.79
C ILE A 8 18.38 -51.36 -25.63
N PRO A 9 17.93 -51.03 -24.41
CA PRO A 9 16.98 -49.95 -24.20
C PRO A 9 17.65 -48.58 -24.44
N PRO A 10 16.89 -47.57 -24.92
CA PRO A 10 17.44 -46.24 -25.19
C PRO A 10 17.84 -45.53 -23.88
N PRO A 11 18.80 -44.60 -23.92
CA PRO A 11 19.21 -43.84 -22.74
C PRO A 11 18.07 -42.94 -22.25
N HIS A 12 17.78 -43.03 -20.96
CA HIS A 12 16.86 -42.12 -20.27
C HIS A 12 17.50 -40.72 -20.22
N PHE A 13 16.97 -39.80 -21.03
CA PHE A 13 17.25 -38.37 -20.89
C PHE A 13 16.45 -37.84 -19.69
N THR A 14 17.14 -37.59 -18.59
CA THR A 14 16.59 -36.86 -17.44
C THR A 14 16.64 -35.36 -17.73
N LEU A 15 15.47 -34.77 -18.01
CA LEU A 15 15.33 -33.31 -18.12
C LEU A 15 15.51 -32.71 -16.72
N HIS A 16 16.67 -32.10 -16.48
CA HIS A 16 16.92 -31.32 -15.26
C HIS A 16 16.13 -30.00 -15.32
N PRO A 17 15.25 -29.69 -14.35
CA PRO A 17 14.46 -28.47 -14.32
C PRO A 17 15.25 -27.34 -13.64
N THR A 18 16.37 -26.90 -14.23
CA THR A 18 17.14 -25.80 -13.63
C THR A 18 17.79 -24.94 -14.72
N ASN A 19 16.99 -24.07 -15.34
CA ASN A 19 17.38 -22.74 -15.83
C ASN A 19 16.23 -22.14 -16.65
N LEU A 20 15.10 -21.84 -15.98
CA LEU A 20 14.17 -20.87 -16.54
C LEU A 20 14.65 -19.47 -16.09
N PRO A 21 14.80 -18.49 -17.00
CA PRO A 21 15.03 -17.10 -16.63
C PRO A 21 13.90 -16.66 -15.70
N LEU A 22 14.25 -16.12 -14.52
CA LEU A 22 13.25 -15.51 -13.64
C LEU A 22 12.57 -14.37 -14.42
N PRO A 23 11.23 -14.26 -14.38
CA PRO A 23 10.55 -13.13 -15.00
C PRO A 23 11.07 -11.82 -14.40
N PRO A 24 11.05 -10.71 -15.15
CA PRO A 24 11.42 -9.41 -14.61
C PRO A 24 10.61 -9.18 -13.32
N THR A 25 11.32 -9.00 -12.20
CA THR A 25 10.70 -8.77 -10.91
C THR A 25 9.98 -7.43 -11.00
N THR A 26 8.65 -7.46 -11.06
CA THR A 26 7.85 -6.25 -10.88
C THR A 26 8.25 -5.66 -9.53
N PRO A 27 8.56 -4.36 -9.45
CA PRO A 27 8.91 -3.74 -8.18
C PRO A 27 7.78 -4.01 -7.18
N PRO A 28 8.11 -4.35 -5.92
CA PRO A 28 7.11 -4.69 -4.93
C PRO A 28 6.08 -3.56 -4.79
N PRO A 29 4.79 -3.88 -4.58
CA PRO A 29 3.77 -2.87 -4.39
C PRO A 29 4.11 -2.05 -3.15
N LYS A 30 4.29 -0.74 -3.33
CA LYS A 30 4.63 0.19 -2.25
C LYS A 30 3.36 0.74 -1.61
N MET A 31 3.37 0.87 -0.29
CA MET A 31 2.25 1.39 0.50
C MET A 31 1.95 2.85 0.15
N LYS A 32 0.84 3.09 -0.54
CA LYS A 32 0.32 4.43 -0.82
C LYS A 32 -0.27 5.05 0.44
N ILE A 33 -0.23 6.39 0.54
CA ILE A 33 -0.85 7.10 1.67
C ILE A 33 -2.35 6.81 1.74
N LEU A 34 -3.03 6.65 0.60
CA LEU A 34 -4.44 6.26 0.55
C LEU A 34 -4.75 5.02 1.41
N THR A 35 -3.85 4.02 1.40
CA THR A 35 -4.04 2.77 2.16
C THR A 35 -4.16 3.03 3.66
N THR A 36 -3.43 4.03 4.18
CA THR A 36 -3.41 4.35 5.62
C THR A 36 -4.76 4.83 6.14
N ASN A 37 -5.59 5.41 5.27
CA ASN A 37 -6.92 5.89 5.62
C ASN A 37 -7.94 4.76 5.83
N TYR A 38 -7.53 3.50 5.61
CA TYR A 38 -8.35 2.30 5.83
C TYR A 38 -7.71 1.28 6.76
N LEU A 39 -6.49 1.55 7.26
CA LEU A 39 -5.75 0.63 8.11
C LEU A 39 -5.92 0.98 9.59
N THR A 40 -6.35 -0.01 10.37
CA THR A 40 -6.48 0.10 11.82
C THR A 40 -5.51 -0.84 12.52
N CYS A 41 -5.32 -0.67 13.82
CA CYS A 41 -4.52 -1.59 14.63
C CYS A 41 -5.04 -3.04 14.51
N ALA A 42 -4.12 -3.96 14.22
CA ALA A 42 -4.42 -5.38 14.06
C ALA A 42 -4.63 -6.13 15.40
N LEU A 43 -4.22 -5.56 16.54
CA LEU A 43 -4.38 -6.23 17.83
C LEU A 43 -5.87 -6.34 18.18
N ARG A 44 -6.31 -7.53 18.59
CA ARG A 44 -7.72 -7.79 18.91
C ARG A 44 -8.30 -6.85 19.97
N ALA A 45 -7.49 -6.48 20.97
CA ALA A 45 -7.88 -5.54 22.02
C ALA A 45 -8.17 -4.11 21.49
N CYS A 46 -7.71 -3.78 20.29
CA CYS A 46 -7.89 -2.46 19.68
C CYS A 46 -9.13 -2.37 18.76
N LYS A 47 -9.76 -3.49 18.38
CA LYS A 47 -10.77 -3.55 17.30
C LYS A 47 -11.94 -2.57 17.46
N SER A 48 -12.35 -2.29 18.69
CA SER A 48 -13.45 -1.36 18.99
C SER A 48 -12.99 -0.03 19.57
N HIS A 49 -11.68 0.19 19.69
CA HIS A 49 -11.16 1.40 20.30
C HIS A 49 -11.04 2.51 19.25
N PRO A 50 -11.61 3.71 19.46
CA PRO A 50 -11.56 4.79 18.48
C PRO A 50 -10.12 5.21 18.15
N SER A 51 -9.24 5.30 19.15
CA SER A 51 -7.82 5.63 18.96
C SER A 51 -6.97 4.53 18.29
N SER A 52 -7.58 3.44 17.84
CA SER A 52 -6.91 2.41 17.01
C SER A 52 -6.83 2.81 15.52
N PHE A 53 -7.49 3.91 15.15
CA PHE A 53 -7.49 4.53 13.85
C PHE A 53 -7.48 6.06 13.99
N PRO A 54 -6.72 6.80 13.15
CA PRO A 54 -5.67 6.28 12.26
C PRO A 54 -4.47 5.71 13.01
N LEU A 55 -3.62 4.98 12.29
CA LEU A 55 -2.27 4.69 12.76
C LEU A 55 -1.35 5.87 12.43
N HIS A 56 -0.38 6.13 13.32
CA HIS A 56 0.47 7.32 13.27
C HIS A 56 1.84 7.03 12.65
N PHE A 57 2.29 7.86 11.72
CA PHE A 57 3.62 7.70 11.14
C PHE A 57 4.72 8.16 12.09
N ARG A 58 5.82 7.42 12.13
CA ARG A 58 7.09 7.84 12.75
C ARG A 58 8.25 7.45 11.85
N ASP A 59 9.24 8.33 11.79
CA ASP A 59 10.49 8.14 11.04
C ASP A 59 10.23 7.73 9.58
N ALA A 60 9.19 8.31 8.97
CA ALA A 60 8.71 7.93 7.65
C ALA A 60 9.56 8.56 6.53
N GLU A 61 10.10 7.71 5.66
CA GLU A 61 10.73 8.13 4.41
C GLU A 61 9.72 7.99 3.27
N LEU A 62 9.57 9.05 2.50
CA LEU A 62 8.59 9.11 1.42
C LEU A 62 9.27 9.00 0.05
N GLN A 63 8.59 8.34 -0.87
CA GLN A 63 8.88 8.39 -2.30
C GLN A 63 7.63 8.88 -3.03
N GLN A 64 7.82 9.68 -4.07
CA GLN A 64 6.73 10.13 -4.93
C GLN A 64 6.96 9.63 -6.36
N ASP A 65 5.97 8.93 -6.92
CA ASP A 65 5.98 8.47 -8.29
C ASP A 65 4.87 9.20 -9.07
N SER A 66 5.25 9.86 -10.16
CA SER A 66 4.28 10.62 -10.97
C SER A 66 3.27 9.69 -11.64
N LEU A 67 1.99 10.06 -11.53
CA LEU A 67 0.89 9.35 -12.16
C LEU A 67 0.03 10.34 -12.98
N PRO A 68 -0.59 9.90 -14.08
CA PRO A 68 -1.56 10.73 -14.77
C PRO A 68 -2.71 11.10 -13.83
N PHE A 69 -3.00 12.40 -13.73
CA PHE A 69 -4.09 12.89 -12.90
C PHE A 69 -5.41 12.23 -13.29
N ASN A 70 -6.06 11.61 -12.32
CA ASN A 70 -7.34 10.92 -12.50
C ASN A 70 -8.41 11.56 -11.61
N ALA A 71 -9.07 12.57 -12.17
CA ALA A 71 -10.13 13.32 -11.51
C ALA A 71 -11.28 12.42 -11.02
N ALA A 72 -11.74 11.52 -11.90
CA ALA A 72 -12.84 10.60 -11.60
C ALA A 72 -12.52 9.69 -10.41
N PHE A 73 -11.28 9.20 -10.31
CA PHE A 73 -10.87 8.40 -9.15
C PHE A 73 -10.96 9.21 -7.85
N ILE A 74 -10.45 10.45 -7.85
CA ILE A 74 -10.48 11.32 -6.66
C ILE A 74 -11.93 11.60 -6.24
N ALA A 75 -12.80 12.00 -7.16
CA ALA A 75 -14.22 12.22 -6.86
C ALA A 75 -14.90 10.96 -6.30
N ASN A 76 -14.58 9.77 -6.81
CA ASN A 76 -15.19 8.52 -6.39
C ASN A 76 -14.69 8.01 -5.04
N ILE A 77 -13.41 8.22 -4.72
CA ILE A 77 -12.82 7.75 -3.45
C ILE A 77 -13.08 8.74 -2.32
N LEU A 78 -13.17 10.04 -2.63
CA LEU A 78 -13.28 11.09 -1.63
C LEU A 78 -14.42 10.86 -0.63
N PRO A 79 -15.66 10.48 -1.01
CA PRO A 79 -16.72 10.18 -0.06
C PRO A 79 -16.36 9.12 0.98
N ARG A 80 -15.47 8.18 0.64
CA ARG A 80 -15.02 7.08 1.51
C ARG A 80 -13.81 7.42 2.36
N ILE A 81 -13.20 8.59 2.15
CA ILE A 81 -12.04 9.03 2.94
C ILE A 81 -12.54 9.60 4.26
N ASP A 82 -11.95 9.11 5.36
CA ASP A 82 -12.01 9.76 6.65
C ASP A 82 -11.09 10.99 6.62
N TRP A 83 -11.71 12.17 6.53
CA TRP A 83 -11.00 13.43 6.33
C TRP A 83 -10.14 13.83 7.53
N PRO A 84 -10.63 13.75 8.79
CA PRO A 84 -9.80 14.01 9.97
C PRO A 84 -8.55 13.11 10.05
N ALA A 85 -8.70 11.82 9.72
CA ALA A 85 -7.58 10.89 9.68
C ALA A 85 -6.56 11.27 8.59
N LEU A 86 -7.03 11.65 7.40
CA LEU A 86 -6.15 12.10 6.31
C LEU A 86 -5.38 13.37 6.71
N LEU A 87 -6.04 14.35 7.34
CA LEU A 87 -5.37 15.57 7.81
C LEU A 87 -4.30 15.28 8.87
N THR A 88 -4.58 14.32 9.76
CA THR A 88 -3.60 13.84 10.76
C THR A 88 -2.39 13.26 10.06
N THR A 89 -2.59 12.28 9.17
CA THR A 89 -1.52 11.66 8.37
C THR A 89 -0.75 12.70 7.54
N ALA A 90 -1.45 13.61 6.89
CA ALA A 90 -0.85 14.66 6.07
C ALA A 90 0.08 15.55 6.91
N THR A 91 -0.38 15.96 8.09
CA THR A 91 0.41 16.78 9.03
C THR A 91 1.65 16.05 9.52
N GLU A 92 1.52 14.77 9.90
CA GLU A 92 2.64 13.94 10.36
C GLU A 92 3.72 13.74 9.28
N LEU A 93 3.31 13.74 8.01
CA LEU A 93 4.18 13.58 6.85
C LEU A 93 4.66 14.92 6.26
N GLY A 94 4.28 16.06 6.86
CA GLY A 94 4.73 17.39 6.44
C GLY A 94 3.96 18.00 5.27
N PHE A 95 2.77 17.49 4.94
CA PHE A 95 1.89 18.08 3.92
C PHE A 95 0.96 19.14 4.51
N THR A 96 0.94 20.32 3.90
CA THR A 96 0.10 21.45 4.33
C THR A 96 -0.88 21.94 3.27
N GLY A 97 -0.99 21.23 2.14
CA GLY A 97 -1.79 21.64 0.97
C GLY A 97 -3.28 21.29 1.04
N LEU A 98 -3.73 20.57 2.08
CA LEU A 98 -5.12 20.14 2.20
C LEU A 98 -5.98 21.17 2.95
N PRO A 99 -7.23 21.42 2.51
CA PRO A 99 -8.16 22.29 3.23
C PRO A 99 -8.61 21.67 4.56
N ALA A 100 -8.99 22.52 5.52
CA ALA A 100 -9.45 22.06 6.83
C ALA A 100 -10.77 21.27 6.73
N GLU A 101 -11.67 21.68 5.85
CA GLU A 101 -12.93 20.98 5.58
C GLU A 101 -12.81 20.09 4.35
N LYS A 102 -13.56 18.98 4.35
CA LYS A 102 -13.58 18.05 3.23
C LYS A 102 -14.25 18.75 2.04
N PRO A 103 -13.58 18.86 0.89
CA PRO A 103 -14.18 19.48 -0.29
C PRO A 103 -15.34 18.61 -0.80
N ASP A 104 -16.37 19.25 -1.35
CA ASP A 104 -17.39 18.56 -2.13
C ASP A 104 -16.94 18.58 -3.59
N LEU A 105 -16.36 17.47 -4.05
CA LEU A 105 -15.87 17.34 -5.41
C LEU A 105 -16.86 16.48 -6.20
N LEU A 106 -17.92 17.09 -6.76
CA LEU A 106 -18.75 16.40 -7.74
C LEU A 106 -17.99 16.29 -9.07
N ALA A 107 -18.08 15.10 -9.69
CA ALA A 107 -17.19 14.62 -10.76
C ALA A 107 -17.19 15.42 -12.09
N THR A 108 -17.88 16.56 -12.21
CA THR A 108 -18.10 17.21 -13.51
C THR A 108 -17.96 18.73 -13.57
N ALA A 109 -18.21 19.49 -12.51
CA ALA A 109 -18.20 20.98 -12.59
C ALA A 109 -17.35 21.65 -11.50
N GLU A 110 -17.35 21.11 -10.29
CA GLU A 110 -16.61 21.70 -9.15
C GLU A 110 -15.13 21.33 -9.17
N MET A 111 -14.77 20.19 -9.77
CA MET A 111 -13.37 19.79 -9.92
C MET A 111 -12.54 20.71 -10.81
N GLU A 112 -13.14 21.45 -11.74
CA GLU A 112 -12.42 22.46 -12.53
C GLU A 112 -12.16 23.73 -11.69
N ALA A 113 -13.06 24.07 -10.77
CA ALA A 113 -12.90 25.18 -9.83
C ALA A 113 -11.90 24.85 -8.71
N ASP A 114 -11.92 23.61 -8.23
CA ASP A 114 -11.05 23.07 -7.18
C ASP A 114 -9.92 22.19 -7.74
N GLU A 115 -9.50 22.45 -8.99
CA GLU A 115 -8.50 21.63 -9.67
C GLU A 115 -7.19 21.54 -8.87
N GLY A 116 -6.83 22.61 -8.15
CA GLY A 116 -5.69 22.63 -7.23
C GLY A 116 -5.82 21.60 -6.10
N VAL A 117 -6.99 21.53 -5.45
CA VAL A 117 -7.25 20.60 -4.35
C VAL A 117 -7.32 19.16 -4.87
N GLY A 118 -7.97 18.94 -6.02
CA GLY A 118 -8.03 17.63 -6.67
C GLY A 118 -6.64 17.09 -7.02
N ARG A 119 -5.77 17.93 -7.60
CA ARG A 119 -4.37 17.55 -7.89
C ARG A 119 -3.57 17.28 -6.63
N GLU A 120 -3.73 18.08 -5.58
CA GLU A 120 -3.03 17.85 -4.31
C GLU A 120 -3.48 16.54 -3.64
N LEU A 121 -4.78 16.24 -3.68
CA LEU A 121 -5.30 14.94 -3.24
C LEU A 121 -4.72 13.79 -4.05
N HIS A 122 -4.62 13.93 -5.39
CA HIS A 122 -3.99 12.92 -6.24
C HIS A 122 -2.52 12.69 -5.85
N ARG A 123 -1.78 13.79 -5.66
CA ARG A 123 -0.37 13.78 -5.26
C ARG A 123 -0.16 13.04 -3.93
N ILE A 124 -0.95 13.40 -2.91
CA ILE A 124 -0.84 12.80 -1.59
C ILE A 124 -1.31 11.34 -1.61
N LEU A 125 -2.48 11.06 -2.16
CA LEU A 125 -3.12 9.76 -2.02
C LEU A 125 -2.52 8.68 -2.93
N LEU A 126 -2.11 9.06 -4.16
CA LEU A 126 -1.75 8.11 -5.21
C LEU A 126 -0.29 8.17 -5.62
N GLU A 127 0.29 9.36 -5.70
CA GLU A 127 1.70 9.50 -6.08
C GLU A 127 2.64 9.23 -4.91
N THR A 128 2.23 9.58 -3.69
CA THR A 128 3.06 9.44 -2.48
C THR A 128 2.95 8.04 -1.89
N GLN A 129 4.11 7.47 -1.54
CA GLN A 129 4.24 6.21 -0.83
C GLN A 129 5.30 6.31 0.27
N VAL A 130 5.15 5.49 1.30
CA VAL A 130 6.14 5.38 2.37
C VAL A 130 7.06 4.22 2.01
N VAL A 131 8.37 4.43 2.01
CA VAL A 131 9.36 3.39 1.68
C VAL A 131 9.96 2.77 2.94
N GLU A 132 10.23 3.57 3.95
CA GLU A 132 10.75 3.14 5.26
C GLU A 132 10.01 3.90 6.37
N GLY A 133 9.94 3.33 7.57
CA GLY A 133 9.38 3.98 8.76
C GLY A 133 8.53 3.04 9.59
N LYS A 134 7.61 3.58 10.38
CA LYS A 134 6.67 2.78 11.18
C LYS A 134 5.31 3.44 11.33
N LEU A 135 4.30 2.60 11.53
CA LEU A 135 2.95 2.98 11.93
C LEU A 135 2.75 2.63 13.41
N VAL A 136 2.35 3.60 14.21
CA VAL A 136 2.16 3.44 15.66
C VAL A 136 0.69 3.55 16.00
N CYS A 137 0.16 2.56 16.72
CA CYS A 137 -1.22 2.61 17.21
C CYS A 137 -1.39 3.66 18.31
N GLY A 138 -2.32 4.60 18.13
CA GLY A 138 -2.64 5.62 19.13
C GLY A 138 -3.28 5.08 20.42
N ASN A 139 -3.78 3.84 20.42
CA ASN A 139 -4.35 3.19 21.60
C ASN A 139 -3.33 2.36 22.40
N CYS A 140 -2.69 1.37 21.75
CA CYS A 140 -1.83 0.40 22.45
C CYS A 140 -0.33 0.69 22.30
N GLY A 141 0.06 1.65 21.46
CA GLY A 141 1.46 1.98 21.20
C GLY A 141 2.22 0.93 20.38
N HIS A 142 1.56 -0.11 19.87
CA HIS A 142 2.21 -1.12 19.02
C HIS A 142 2.73 -0.48 17.73
N GLU A 143 3.95 -0.85 17.34
CA GLU A 143 4.63 -0.33 16.16
C GLU A 143 4.66 -1.38 15.05
N TYR A 144 4.14 -1.02 13.87
CA TYR A 144 4.21 -1.81 12.66
C TYR A 144 5.31 -1.24 11.76
N ALA A 145 6.40 -1.99 11.59
CA ALA A 145 7.52 -1.57 10.75
C ALA A 145 7.12 -1.55 9.27
N ILE A 146 7.57 -0.52 8.55
CA ILE A 146 7.48 -0.41 7.09
C ILE A 146 8.89 -0.56 6.54
N HIS A 147 9.09 -1.55 5.67
CA HIS A 147 10.35 -1.77 4.98
C HIS A 147 10.10 -2.00 3.49
N GLN A 148 10.83 -1.31 2.62
CA GLN A 148 10.67 -1.35 1.16
C GLN A 148 9.21 -1.15 0.71
N GLY A 149 8.48 -0.30 1.43
CA GLY A 149 7.08 0.01 1.20
C GLY A 149 6.09 -1.09 1.60
N ILE A 150 6.50 -2.08 2.38
CA ILE A 150 5.63 -3.13 2.91
C ILE A 150 5.51 -2.96 4.43
N ALA A 151 4.30 -2.69 4.90
CA ALA A 151 3.99 -2.63 6.33
C ALA A 151 3.80 -4.04 6.90
N ASN A 152 4.53 -4.38 7.97
CA ASN A 152 4.45 -5.67 8.63
C ASN A 152 3.37 -5.65 9.74
N PHE A 153 2.23 -6.31 9.47
CA PHE A 153 1.14 -6.49 10.43
C PHE A 153 1.10 -7.90 11.06
N LEU A 154 2.19 -8.68 10.95
CA LEU A 154 2.28 -9.99 11.59
C LEU A 154 2.38 -9.83 13.10
N LEU A 155 1.43 -10.43 13.82
CA LEU A 155 1.38 -10.40 15.27
C LEU A 155 1.90 -11.74 15.84
N PRO A 156 2.60 -11.71 17.00
CA PRO A 156 2.83 -12.90 17.81
C PRO A 156 1.51 -13.63 18.08
N GLY A 157 1.54 -14.97 18.07
CA GLY A 157 0.33 -15.80 18.19
C GLY A 157 -0.51 -15.59 19.46
N HIS A 158 0.01 -14.91 20.48
CA HIS A 158 -0.72 -14.58 21.71
C HIS A 158 -1.42 -13.21 21.68
N LEU A 159 -1.27 -12.42 20.60
CA LEU A 159 -1.84 -11.07 20.45
C LEU A 159 -2.98 -11.00 19.40
N VAL A 160 -3.30 -12.13 18.77
CA VAL A 160 -4.34 -12.29 17.74
C VAL A 160 -5.66 -12.81 18.34
#